data_AF-A0A7W8V4W1-F1
#
_entry.id   AF-A0A7W8V4W1-F1
#
_cell.length_a   1.000
_cell.length_b   1.000
_cell.length_c   1.000
_cell.angle_alpha   90.00
_cell.angle_beta   90.00
_cell.angle_gamma   90.00
#
_symmetry.space_group_name_H-M   'P 1'
#
loop_
_entity.id
_entity.type
_entity.pdbx_description
1 polymer ?
#
loop_
_entity_poly.entity_id
_entity_poly.type
_entity_poly.pdbx_seq_one_letter_code
_entity_poly.pdbx_strand_id
1 'polypeptide(L)'
;MKFRTMQINSLRGLLTEYGEVMGKGRVALDKAIPDVLARVAERLPAALIDTLREQWNGLTKLDEQVAAIERRMRAWVKEDRAVKAISDIDLS
;
A
#
# COMPACT_ATOMS: atom_id res chain seq x y z
N MET A 1 -9.22 -1.88 -3.11
CA MET A 1 -9.06 -0.73 -2.17
C MET A 1 -9.46 -1.04 -0.73
N LYS A 2 -10.65 -1.61 -0.42
CA LYS A 2 -11.10 -1.85 0.96
C LYS A 2 -10.09 -2.59 1.86
N PHE A 3 -9.47 -3.66 1.36
CA PHE A 3 -8.49 -4.44 2.13
C PHE A 3 -7.25 -3.62 2.55
N ARG A 4 -6.69 -2.84 1.63
CA ARG A 4 -5.58 -1.91 1.90
C ARG A 4 -5.96 -0.86 2.96
N THR A 5 -7.15 -0.28 2.84
CA THR A 5 -7.66 0.69 3.83
C THR A 5 -7.85 0.05 5.21
N MET A 6 -8.34 -1.18 5.28
CA MET A 6 -8.46 -1.92 6.55
C MET A 6 -7.09 -2.16 7.18
N GLN A 7 -6.09 -2.64 6.42
CA GLN A 7 -4.74 -2.85 6.94
C GLN A 7 -4.08 -1.56 7.46
N ILE A 8 -4.22 -0.45 6.73
CA ILE A 8 -3.75 0.87 7.18
C ILE A 8 -4.41 1.25 8.51
N ASN A 9 -5.72 1.04 8.65
CA ASN A 9 -6.44 1.36 9.87
C ASN A 9 -6.08 0.44 11.04
N SER A 10 -5.88 -0.86 10.80
CA SER A 10 -5.42 -1.81 11.81
C SER A 10 -4.04 -1.44 12.33
N LEU A 11 -3.07 -1.17 11.45
CA LEU A 11 -1.73 -0.78 11.86
C LEU A 11 -1.74 0.55 12.65
N ARG A 12 -2.53 1.53 12.18
CA ARG A 12 -2.71 2.79 12.90
C ARG A 12 -3.38 2.61 14.27
N GLY A 13 -4.34 1.68 14.38
CA GLY A 13 -5.00 1.32 15.63
C GLY A 13 -4.01 0.74 16.64
N LEU A 14 -3.21 -0.24 16.21
CA LEU A 14 -2.15 -0.84 17.04
C LEU A 14 -1.16 0.21 17.54
N LEU A 15 -0.69 1.11 16.68
CA LEU A 15 0.24 2.16 17.09
C LEU A 15 -0.40 3.21 18.02
N THR A 16 -1.71 3.44 17.88
CA THR A 16 -2.48 4.30 18.80
C THR A 16 -2.58 3.70 20.19
N GLU A 17 -2.70 2.37 20.33
CA GLU A 17 -2.68 1.68 21.64
C GLU A 17 -1.35 1.91 22.37
N TYR A 18 -0.27 2.13 21.64
CA TYR A 18 1.02 2.53 22.18
C TYR A 18 1.19 4.05 22.29
N GLY A 19 0.17 4.88 22.08
CA GLY A 19 0.23 6.33 22.22
C GLY A 19 0.77 7.08 21.00
N GLU A 20 0.97 6.40 19.87
CA GLU A 20 1.46 7.02 18.63
C GLU A 20 0.27 7.36 17.72
N VAL A 21 -0.10 8.64 17.68
CA VAL A 21 -1.22 9.12 16.87
C VAL A 21 -0.71 9.63 15.53
N MET A 22 -1.31 9.13 14.44
CA MET A 22 -0.93 9.48 13.08
C MET A 22 -2.10 10.05 12.28
N GLY A 23 -1.78 10.86 11.27
CA GLY A 23 -2.76 11.30 10.28
C GLY A 23 -3.40 10.12 9.54
N LYS A 24 -4.59 10.35 8.99
CA LYS A 24 -5.33 9.30 8.26
C LYS A 24 -4.73 9.06 6.88
N GLY A 25 -4.78 7.80 6.45
CA GLY A 25 -4.41 7.38 5.10
C GLY A 25 -2.94 7.01 4.94
N ARG A 26 -2.62 6.44 3.76
CA ARG A 26 -1.31 5.84 3.48
C ARG A 26 -0.16 6.85 3.58
N VAL A 27 -0.28 8.01 2.95
CA VAL A 27 0.80 9.01 2.88
C VAL A 27 1.19 9.52 4.26
N ALA A 28 0.21 9.76 5.13
CA ALA A 28 0.48 10.19 6.50
C ALA A 28 1.18 9.08 7.30
N LEU A 29 0.76 7.82 7.09
CA LEU A 29 1.37 6.66 7.71
C LEU A 29 2.82 6.42 7.21
N ASP A 30 3.08 6.47 5.90
CA ASP A 30 4.43 6.33 5.30
C ASP A 30 5.42 7.35 5.90
N LYS A 31 4.97 8.58 6.10
CA LYS A 31 5.81 9.65 6.66
C LYS A 31 6.11 9.44 8.14
N ALA A 32 5.13 8.93 8.89
CA ALA A 32 5.24 8.81 10.35
C ALA A 32 5.89 7.49 10.81
N ILE A 33 5.79 6.42 10.01
CA ILE A 33 6.19 5.07 10.44
C ILE A 33 7.66 4.96 10.87
N PRO A 34 8.66 5.59 10.21
CA PRO A 34 10.06 5.37 10.58
C PRO A 34 10.36 5.95 11.97
N ASP A 35 9.89 7.17 12.22
CA ASP A 35 10.07 7.87 13.49
C ASP A 35 9.26 7.22 14.61
N VAL A 36 8.04 6.75 14.31
CA VAL A 36 7.21 6.03 15.29
C VAL A 36 7.87 4.71 15.70
N LEU A 37 8.33 3.91 14.73
CA LEU A 37 9.01 2.65 15.03
C LEU A 37 10.28 2.85 15.86
N ALA A 38 11.02 3.94 15.62
CA ALA A 38 12.16 4.29 16.46
C ALA A 38 11.74 4.59 17.91
N ARG A 39 10.72 5.43 18.12
CA ARG A 39 10.21 5.77 19.46
C ARG A 39 9.62 4.58 20.22
N VAL A 40 8.84 3.73 19.55
CA VAL A 40 8.27 2.56 20.22
C VAL A 40 9.34 1.51 20.53
N ALA A 41 10.42 1.42 19.76
CA ALA A 41 11.51 0.49 20.01
C ALA A 41 12.30 0.80 21.30
N GLU A 42 12.26 2.04 21.78
CA GLU A 42 12.88 2.42 23.06
C GLU A 42 12.14 1.84 24.28
N ARG A 43 10.87 1.42 24.11
CA ARG A 43 9.98 1.05 25.22
C ARG A 43 9.24 -0.28 25.03
N LEU A 44 9.32 -0.90 23.86
CA LEU A 44 8.67 -2.17 23.54
C LEU A 44 9.69 -3.28 23.27
N PRO A 45 9.34 -4.55 23.54
CA PRO A 45 10.21 -5.69 23.21
C PRO A 45 10.54 -5.77 21.72
N ALA A 46 11.77 -6.16 21.39
CA ALA A 46 12.25 -6.26 20.01
C ALA A 46 11.33 -7.12 19.12
N ALA A 47 10.84 -8.26 19.61
CA ALA A 47 9.93 -9.14 18.88
C ALA A 47 8.62 -8.43 18.44
N LEU A 48 8.11 -7.49 19.24
CA LEU A 48 6.93 -6.71 18.89
C LEU A 48 7.25 -5.67 17.81
N ILE A 49 8.43 -5.05 17.88
CA ILE A 49 8.92 -4.13 16.85
C ILE A 49 9.11 -4.84 15.51
N ASP A 50 9.67 -6.05 15.53
CA ASP A 50 9.86 -6.85 14.34
C ASP A 50 8.50 -7.21 13.70
N THR A 51 7.51 -7.57 14.51
CA THR A 51 6.14 -7.82 14.05
C THR A 51 5.52 -6.58 13.38
N LEU A 52 5.72 -5.39 13.95
CA LEU A 52 5.22 -4.14 13.37
C LEU A 52 5.93 -3.80 12.05
N ARG A 53 7.24 -4.06 11.95
CA ARG A 53 8.01 -3.90 10.71
C ARG A 53 7.56 -4.86 9.63
N GLU A 54 7.29 -6.12 9.97
CA GLU A 54 6.77 -7.12 9.04
C GLU A 54 5.40 -6.71 8.48
N GLN A 55 4.48 -6.27 9.34
CA GLN A 55 3.17 -5.77 8.91
C GLN A 55 3.30 -4.54 8.00
N TRP A 56 4.22 -3.63 8.33
CA TRP A 56 4.50 -2.46 7.49
C TRP A 56 5.02 -2.85 6.10
N ASN A 57 6.00 -3.75 6.04
CA ASN A 57 6.58 -4.24 4.80
C ASN A 57 5.55 -4.98 3.95
N GLY A 58 4.66 -5.76 4.60
CA GLY A 58 3.53 -6.41 3.94
C GLY A 58 2.59 -5.41 3.24
N LEU A 59 2.31 -4.27 3.87
CA LEU A 59 1.50 -3.21 3.27
C LEU A 59 2.18 -2.56 2.06
N THR A 60 3.50 -2.38 2.10
CA THR A 60 4.28 -1.86 0.97
C THR A 60 4.26 -2.83 -0.22
N LYS A 61 4.44 -4.13 0.05
CA LYS A 61 4.36 -5.17 -0.99
C LYS A 61 2.95 -5.26 -1.63
N LEU A 62 1.90 -5.11 -0.83
CA LEU A 62 0.52 -5.07 -1.34
C LEU A 62 0.32 -3.91 -2.33
N ASP A 63 0.91 -2.76 -2.06
CA ASP A 63 0.81 -1.58 -2.92
C ASP A 63 1.52 -1.78 -4.26
N GLU A 64 2.71 -2.38 -4.23
CA GLU A 64 3.45 -2.73 -5.44
C GLU A 64 2.66 -3.70 -6.32
N GLN A 65 2.01 -4.70 -5.71
CA GLN A 65 1.15 -5.65 -6.41
C GLN A 65 -0.06 -4.97 -7.06
N VAL A 66 -0.75 -4.10 -6.31
CA VAL A 66 -1.88 -3.32 -6.86
C VAL A 66 -1.41 -2.46 -8.03
N ALA A 67 -0.30 -1.74 -7.88
CA ALA A 67 0.25 -0.92 -8.95
C ALA A 67 0.65 -1.75 -10.19
N ALA A 68 1.19 -2.96 -9.98
CA ALA A 68 1.52 -3.87 -11.07
C ALA A 68 0.26 -4.38 -11.80
N ILE A 69 -0.79 -4.76 -11.07
CA ILE A 69 -2.07 -5.16 -11.64
C ILE A 69 -2.67 -4.01 -12.46
N GLU A 70 -2.70 -2.80 -11.91
CA GLU A 70 -3.21 -1.62 -12.62
C GLU A 70 -2.41 -1.30 -13.89
N ARG A 71 -1.07 -1.45 -13.86
CA ARG A 71 -0.23 -1.29 -15.06
C ARG A 71 -0.60 -2.31 -16.15
N ARG A 72 -0.77 -3.59 -15.77
CA ARG A 72 -1.18 -4.65 -16.70
C ARG A 72 -2.56 -4.37 -17.30
N MET A 73 -3.52 -3.96 -16.48
CA MET A 73 -4.86 -3.59 -16.94
C MET A 73 -4.81 -2.43 -17.94
N ARG A 74 -4.02 -1.37 -17.68
CA ARG A 74 -3.86 -0.25 -18.61
C ARG A 74 -3.22 -0.68 -19.94
N ALA A 75 -2.22 -1.58 -19.89
CA ALA A 75 -1.59 -2.11 -21.10
C ALA A 75 -2.60 -2.87 -21.96
N TRP A 76 -3.40 -3.76 -21.35
CA TRP A 76 -4.46 -4.49 -22.05
C TRP A 76 -5.52 -3.58 -22.68
N VAL A 77 -5.99 -2.55 -21.96
CA VAL A 77 -6.96 -1.58 -22.53
C VAL A 77 -6.37 -0.81 -23.71
N LYS A 78 -5.08 -0.47 -23.65
CA LYS A 78 -4.40 0.22 -24.76
C LYS A 78 -4.25 -0.69 -25.97
N GLU A 79 -3.94 -1.96 -25.75
CA GLU A 79 -3.83 -2.98 -26.79
C GLU A 79 -5.20 -3.26 -27.44
N ASP A 80 -6.28 -3.42 -26.68
CA ASP A 80 -7.64 -3.56 -27.22
C ASP A 80 -8.05 -2.36 -28.11
N ARG A 81 -7.75 -1.13 -27.66
CA ARG A 81 -7.99 0.07 -28.46
C ARG A 81 -7.15 0.11 -29.74
N ALA A 82 -5.88 -0.29 -29.67
CA ALA A 82 -5.01 -0.33 -30.84
C ALA A 82 -5.47 -1.39 -31.85
N VAL A 83 -5.88 -2.57 -31.37
CA VAL A 83 -6.43 -3.65 -32.21
C VAL A 83 -7.72 -3.18 -32.91
N LYS A 84 -8.65 -2.55 -32.20
CA LYS A 84 -9.87 -1.98 -32.82
C LYS A 84 -9.57 -0.92 -33.87
N ALA A 85 -8.63 -0.02 -33.59
CA ALA A 85 -8.24 1.01 -34.55
C ALA A 85 -7.63 0.45 -35.85
N ILE A 86 -6.91 -0.68 -35.78
CA ILE A 86 -6.36 -1.34 -36.97
C ILE A 86 -7.47 -2.05 -37.75
N SER A 87 -8.39 -2.74 -37.07
CA SER A 87 -9.53 -3.41 -37.73
C SER A 87 -10.44 -2.43 -38.47
N ASP A 88 -10.62 -1.21 -37.96
CA ASP A 88 -11.43 -0.19 -38.62
C ASP A 88 -10.77 0.40 -39.89
N ILE A 89 -9.44 0.33 -40.01
CA ILE A 89 -8.70 0.79 -41.21
C ILE A 89 -8.72 -0.27 -42.32
N ASP A 90 -8.71 -1.55 -41.96
CA ASP A 90 -8.72 -2.67 -42.92
C ASP A 90 -10.13 -2.99 -43.48
N LEU A 91 -11.17 -2.34 -42.96
CA LEU A 91 -12.58 -2.50 -43.35
C LEU A 91 -13.16 -1.30 -44.14
N SER A 92 -12.33 -0.31 -44.52
CA SER A 92 -12.72 0.87 -45.32
C SER A 92 -12.05 0.91 -46.68
#